data_AF-A0A0P4WB24-F1
#
_entry.id   AF-A0A0P4WB24-F1
#
_cell.length_a   1.000
_cell.length_b   1.000
_cell.length_c   1.000
_cell.angle_alpha   90.00
_cell.angle_beta   90.00
_cell.angle_gamma   90.00
#
_symmetry.space_group_name_H-M   'P 1'
#
loop_
_entity.id
_entity.type
_entity.pdbx_description
1 polymer ?
#
loop_
_entity_poly.entity_id
_entity_poly.type
_entity_poly.pdbx_seq_one_letter_code
_entity_poly.pdbx_strand_id
1 'polypeptide(L)'
;MPLLLRVNWTSVGVAAPSIQVLRQFGHMAARYRICVGAETLLPSVTSDHQTSRLTLQTLEGGGTGGVVLMGPQHRLQSLLAAAAALNFTNFRWLLVPTGPLQERVFQGFNSVAEGVVALRRASQTVPEFGEHFLSLGASAVDSTLYPNLSPGDYVEEPAVFQMVKAVFKVGSAVRRAVKQHCGGSGWCTNATLDLTEVENEGLDVIEELSIKAQRPRYEVLRLEAVQDAKLAFTSVGHVTAGKLELDPRAAGLPQYLCMNCRCLNVRFSFLADLRWRSEAWVTICATMAIIGFLLAIAIMVFISVRSCRGKASEGSQAFSILLLLSCIFLYAAILPYSFEASSLICALRPFATSLSYAIMLAILLARSLMLATADSEGYVVSWPV
;
A
#
# COMPACT_ATOMS: atom_id res chain seq x y z
N MET A 1 -4.43 -3.32 -13.88
CA MET A 1 -4.67 -4.76 -14.10
C MET A 1 -5.45 -5.07 -15.37
N PRO A 2 -6.63 -4.47 -15.65
CA PRO A 2 -7.39 -4.81 -16.87
C PRO A 2 -6.59 -4.64 -18.16
N LEU A 3 -5.74 -3.60 -18.21
CA LEU A 3 -4.79 -3.38 -19.30
C LEU A 3 -3.83 -4.56 -19.49
N LEU A 4 -3.13 -4.97 -18.41
CA LEU A 4 -2.15 -6.07 -18.42
C LEU A 4 -2.77 -7.40 -18.88
N LEU A 5 -4.00 -7.68 -18.44
CA LEU A 5 -4.75 -8.87 -18.86
C LEU A 5 -5.11 -8.82 -20.35
N ARG A 6 -5.51 -7.66 -20.86
CA ARG A 6 -5.88 -7.50 -22.27
C ARG A 6 -4.68 -7.65 -23.20
N VAL A 7 -3.49 -7.23 -22.75
CA VAL A 7 -2.23 -7.38 -23.49
C VAL A 7 -1.52 -8.72 -23.23
N ASN A 8 -2.14 -9.60 -22.44
CA ASN A 8 -1.63 -10.92 -22.10
C ASN A 8 -0.21 -10.92 -21.51
N TRP A 9 0.09 -9.94 -20.65
CA TRP A 9 1.37 -9.88 -19.93
C TRP A 9 1.33 -10.79 -18.72
N THR A 10 2.10 -11.87 -18.77
CA THR A 10 2.19 -12.84 -17.65
C THR A 10 3.33 -12.53 -16.70
N SER A 11 4.34 -11.76 -17.13
CA SER A 11 5.48 -11.36 -16.31
C SER A 11 5.85 -9.90 -16.53
N VAL A 12 6.05 -9.15 -15.45
CA VAL A 12 6.35 -7.71 -15.48
C VAL A 12 7.45 -7.33 -14.49
N GLY A 13 8.30 -6.39 -14.88
CA GLY A 13 9.17 -5.64 -13.97
C GLY A 13 8.42 -4.43 -13.42
N VAL A 14 8.62 -4.06 -12.15
CA VAL A 14 7.91 -2.94 -11.54
C VAL A 14 8.90 -1.99 -10.88
N ALA A 15 8.80 -0.71 -11.18
CA ALA A 15 9.49 0.35 -10.43
C ALA A 15 8.48 1.34 -9.86
N ALA A 16 8.56 1.60 -8.55
CA ALA A 16 7.62 2.48 -7.86
C ALA A 16 8.35 3.39 -6.86
N PRO A 17 7.72 4.45 -6.34
CA PRO A 17 8.40 5.43 -5.49
C PRO A 17 8.58 4.93 -4.05
N SER A 18 7.79 3.92 -3.64
CA SER A 18 7.82 3.36 -2.29
C SER A 18 7.54 1.86 -2.29
N ILE A 19 8.03 1.18 -1.25
CA ILE A 19 7.85 -0.26 -1.03
C ILE A 19 6.36 -0.60 -0.83
N GLN A 20 5.58 0.31 -0.23
CA GLN A 20 4.15 0.11 -0.01
C GLN A 20 3.40 -0.03 -1.34
N VAL A 21 3.72 0.81 -2.33
CA VAL A 21 3.12 0.74 -3.67
C VAL A 21 3.53 -0.55 -4.39
N LEU A 22 4.80 -0.96 -4.29
CA LEU A 22 5.28 -2.23 -4.85
C LEU A 22 4.50 -3.43 -4.28
N ARG A 23 4.33 -3.48 -2.95
CA ARG A 23 3.57 -4.56 -2.29
C ARG A 23 2.10 -4.57 -2.68
N GLN A 24 1.45 -3.42 -2.70
CA GLN A 24 0.04 -3.31 -3.13
C GLN A 24 -0.14 -3.80 -4.57
N PHE A 25 0.77 -3.39 -5.47
CA PHE A 25 0.77 -3.87 -6.84
C PHE A 25 1.03 -5.37 -6.92
N GLY A 26 2.02 -5.88 -6.19
CA GLY A 26 2.38 -7.30 -6.16
C GLY A 26 1.22 -8.19 -5.67
N HIS A 27 0.53 -7.80 -4.60
CA HIS A 27 -0.66 -8.49 -4.10
C HIS A 27 -1.79 -8.50 -5.14
N MET A 28 -2.03 -7.36 -5.80
CA MET A 28 -3.05 -7.27 -6.83
C MET A 28 -2.67 -8.11 -8.06
N ALA A 29 -1.41 -8.08 -8.49
CA ALA A 29 -0.89 -8.87 -9.61
C ALA A 29 -1.01 -10.38 -9.34
N ALA A 30 -0.72 -10.82 -8.10
CA ALA A 30 -0.85 -12.22 -7.69
C ALA A 30 -2.29 -12.74 -7.84
N ARG A 31 -3.30 -11.92 -7.50
CA ARG A 31 -4.73 -12.27 -7.66
C ARG A 31 -5.12 -12.51 -9.13
N TYR A 32 -4.42 -11.87 -10.06
CA TYR A 32 -4.64 -11.98 -11.50
C TYR A 32 -3.63 -12.91 -12.21
N ARG A 33 -2.84 -13.70 -11.45
CA ARG A 33 -1.80 -14.61 -11.98
C ARG A 33 -0.74 -13.90 -12.84
N ILE A 34 -0.41 -12.66 -12.49
CA ILE A 34 0.66 -11.88 -13.13
C ILE A 34 1.90 -11.98 -12.23
N CYS A 35 3.00 -12.47 -12.80
CA CYS A 35 4.30 -12.58 -12.16
C CYS A 35 5.02 -11.22 -12.16
N VAL A 36 5.61 -10.84 -11.03
CA VAL A 36 6.55 -9.73 -10.90
C VAL A 36 7.94 -10.34 -10.87
N GLY A 37 8.68 -10.20 -11.97
CA GLY A 37 10.00 -10.81 -12.14
C GLY A 37 11.13 -9.99 -11.54
N ALA A 38 10.95 -8.67 -11.48
CA ALA A 38 11.85 -7.74 -10.81
C ALA A 38 11.04 -6.60 -10.16
N GLU A 39 11.44 -6.19 -8.97
CA GLU A 39 10.90 -5.02 -8.29
C GLU A 39 12.05 -4.09 -7.87
N THR A 40 11.85 -2.79 -8.02
CA THR A 40 12.88 -1.80 -7.67
C THR A 40 12.26 -0.47 -7.27
N LEU A 41 13.00 0.32 -6.52
CA LEU A 41 12.59 1.67 -6.15
C LEU A 41 13.02 2.65 -7.24
N LEU A 42 12.15 3.61 -7.55
CA LEU A 42 12.47 4.67 -8.48
C LEU A 42 13.59 5.56 -7.92
N PRO A 43 14.69 5.74 -8.67
CA PRO A 43 15.76 6.64 -8.27
C PRO A 43 15.26 8.08 -8.04
N SER A 44 15.93 8.80 -7.15
CA SER A 44 15.72 10.24 -7.00
C SER A 44 16.33 10.99 -8.18
N VAL A 45 15.85 12.21 -8.47
CA VAL A 45 16.37 13.05 -9.57
C VAL A 45 17.87 13.34 -9.40
N THR A 46 18.33 13.44 -8.16
CA THR A 46 19.73 13.69 -7.78
C THR A 46 20.57 12.42 -7.70
N SER A 47 20.02 11.26 -8.05
CA SER A 47 20.77 10.00 -7.96
C SER A 47 21.77 9.90 -9.11
N ASP A 48 22.93 9.31 -8.81
CA ASP A 48 23.98 9.13 -9.79
C ASP A 48 23.55 8.22 -10.94
N HIS A 49 24.18 8.42 -12.11
CA HIS A 49 24.01 7.54 -13.26
C HIS A 49 24.23 6.06 -12.92
N GLN A 50 25.07 5.76 -11.93
CA GLN A 50 25.30 4.39 -11.44
C GLN A 50 24.06 3.77 -10.79
N THR A 51 23.31 4.54 -9.99
CA THR A 51 22.07 4.04 -9.36
C THR A 51 21.03 3.72 -10.41
N SER A 52 20.83 4.61 -11.40
CA SER A 52 19.90 4.37 -12.51
C SER A 52 20.31 3.16 -13.35
N ARG A 53 21.62 2.96 -13.59
CA ARG A 53 22.14 1.77 -14.26
C ARG A 53 21.85 0.49 -13.48
N LEU A 54 22.07 0.49 -12.16
CA LEU A 54 21.78 -0.65 -11.29
C LEU A 54 20.27 -0.99 -11.30
N THR A 55 19.41 0.03 -11.25
CA THR A 55 17.96 -0.12 -11.36
C THR A 55 17.56 -0.81 -12.67
N LEU A 56 18.11 -0.38 -13.80
CA LEU A 56 17.84 -0.98 -15.11
C LEU A 56 18.38 -2.41 -15.22
N GLN A 57 19.58 -2.68 -14.72
CA GLN A 57 20.16 -4.04 -14.67
C GLN A 57 19.33 -4.98 -13.78
N THR A 58 18.77 -4.48 -12.68
CA THR A 58 17.88 -5.27 -11.81
C THR A 58 16.60 -5.64 -12.53
N LEU A 59 16.02 -4.70 -13.30
CA LEU A 59 14.83 -4.94 -14.11
C LEU A 59 15.11 -5.95 -15.24
N GLU A 60 16.27 -5.85 -15.89
CA GLU A 60 16.70 -6.80 -16.92
C GLU A 60 16.93 -8.20 -16.34
N GLY A 61 17.57 -8.29 -15.17
CA GLY A 61 17.83 -9.56 -14.46
C GLY A 61 16.56 -10.32 -14.06
N GLY A 62 15.40 -9.65 -14.02
CA GLY A 62 14.09 -10.28 -13.83
C GLY A 62 13.59 -11.06 -15.04
N GLY A 63 14.25 -10.96 -16.20
CA GLY A 63 13.85 -11.63 -17.43
C GLY A 63 12.49 -11.15 -17.94
N THR A 64 12.13 -9.89 -17.68
CA THR A 64 10.81 -9.32 -18.03
C THR A 64 10.94 -8.31 -19.17
N GLY A 65 10.21 -8.52 -20.27
CA GLY A 65 10.16 -7.56 -21.38
C GLY A 65 9.24 -6.37 -21.13
N GLY A 66 8.23 -6.52 -20.26
CA GLY A 66 7.30 -5.44 -19.88
C GLY A 66 7.70 -4.82 -18.55
N VAL A 67 7.83 -3.49 -18.50
CA VAL A 67 8.18 -2.74 -17.28
C VAL A 67 7.09 -1.73 -16.96
N VAL A 68 6.58 -1.79 -15.73
CA VAL A 68 5.59 -0.86 -15.18
C VAL A 68 6.28 0.15 -14.29
N LEU A 69 6.26 1.41 -14.69
CA LEU A 69 6.83 2.52 -13.91
C LEU A 69 5.70 3.35 -13.28
N MET A 70 5.75 3.53 -11.97
CA MET A 70 4.72 4.28 -11.23
C MET A 70 5.37 5.43 -10.48
N GLY A 71 4.93 6.67 -10.67
CA GLY A 71 5.51 7.77 -9.90
C GLY A 71 5.36 9.13 -10.56
N PRO A 72 6.01 10.16 -10.01
CA PRO A 72 5.94 11.51 -10.57
C PRO A 72 6.71 11.61 -11.89
N GLN A 73 6.23 12.47 -12.79
CA GLN A 73 6.75 12.58 -14.16
C GLN A 73 8.27 12.79 -14.22
N HIS A 74 8.84 13.63 -13.34
CA HIS A 74 10.27 13.93 -13.34
C HIS A 74 11.16 12.70 -13.03
N ARG A 75 10.70 11.75 -12.20
CA ARG A 75 11.45 10.51 -11.91
C ARG A 75 11.30 9.48 -13.03
N LEU A 76 10.14 9.45 -13.67
CA LEU A 76 9.91 8.61 -14.84
C LEU A 76 10.82 9.05 -15.99
N GLN A 77 10.91 10.36 -16.21
CA GLN A 77 11.79 10.95 -17.22
C GLN A 77 13.26 10.62 -16.95
N SER A 78 13.75 10.80 -15.72
CA SER A 78 15.16 10.56 -15.41
C SER A 78 15.57 9.10 -15.68
N LEU A 79 14.69 8.15 -15.36
CA LEU A 79 14.93 6.74 -15.63
C LEU A 79 14.86 6.40 -17.13
N LEU A 80 13.90 6.97 -17.87
CA LEU A 80 13.79 6.79 -19.32
C LEU A 80 14.97 7.42 -20.07
N ALA A 81 15.42 8.60 -19.64
CA ALA A 81 16.61 9.25 -20.19
C ALA A 81 17.87 8.42 -19.92
N ALA A 82 18.01 7.84 -18.72
CA ALA A 82 19.08 6.90 -18.41
C ALA A 82 19.00 5.63 -19.26
N ALA A 83 17.80 5.09 -19.50
CA ALA A 83 17.59 3.93 -20.36
C ALA A 83 17.99 4.21 -21.82
N ALA A 84 17.64 5.39 -22.34
CA ALA A 84 18.05 5.84 -23.67
C ALA A 84 19.57 6.04 -23.77
N ALA A 85 20.21 6.66 -22.77
CA ALA A 85 21.66 6.85 -22.74
C ALA A 85 22.44 5.53 -22.68
N LEU A 86 21.85 4.50 -22.06
CA LEU A 86 22.44 3.17 -21.92
C LEU A 86 21.97 2.18 -23.01
N ASN A 87 21.20 2.65 -24.02
CA ASN A 87 20.66 1.85 -25.13
C ASN A 87 19.81 0.63 -24.72
N PHE A 88 19.04 0.73 -23.63
CA PHE A 88 18.05 -0.30 -23.26
C PHE A 88 16.77 -0.16 -24.09
N THR A 89 16.69 -0.84 -25.23
CA THR A 89 15.53 -0.80 -26.15
C THR A 89 14.59 -2.01 -26.02
N ASN A 90 15.02 -3.05 -25.30
CA ASN A 90 14.26 -4.30 -25.17
C ASN A 90 13.00 -4.18 -24.28
N PHE A 91 12.90 -3.10 -23.49
CA PHE A 91 11.77 -2.90 -22.60
C PHE A 91 10.56 -2.28 -23.29
N ARG A 92 9.38 -2.77 -22.93
CA ARG A 92 8.10 -2.13 -23.20
C ARG A 92 7.64 -1.40 -21.96
N TRP A 93 7.52 -0.08 -22.05
CA TRP A 93 7.22 0.76 -20.90
C TRP A 93 5.72 1.00 -20.76
N LEU A 94 5.21 0.74 -19.56
CA LEU A 94 3.91 1.17 -19.11
C LEU A 94 4.09 2.22 -18.00
N LEU A 95 3.74 3.46 -18.28
CA LEU A 95 3.82 4.57 -17.34
C LEU A 95 2.50 4.74 -16.59
N VAL A 96 2.57 4.87 -15.28
CA VAL A 96 1.46 5.24 -14.41
C VAL A 96 1.85 6.50 -13.64
N PRO A 97 1.72 7.69 -14.26
CA PRO A 97 2.09 8.94 -13.63
C PRO A 97 1.16 9.26 -12.45
N THR A 98 1.73 9.81 -11.38
CA THR A 98 0.96 10.31 -10.22
C THR A 98 0.50 11.76 -10.37
N GLY A 99 0.93 12.45 -11.43
CA GLY A 99 0.64 13.86 -11.71
C GLY A 99 0.33 14.12 -13.19
N PRO A 100 0.38 15.38 -13.65
CA PRO A 100 0.19 15.71 -15.06
C PRO A 100 1.30 15.05 -15.89
N LEU A 101 1.00 14.80 -17.16
CA LEU A 101 1.92 14.20 -18.11
C LEU A 101 2.08 15.17 -19.27
N GLN A 102 3.21 15.88 -19.31
CA GLN A 102 3.58 16.79 -20.39
C GLN A 102 4.35 16.08 -21.49
N GLU A 103 4.00 16.32 -22.76
CA GLU A 103 4.62 15.70 -23.94
C GLU A 103 6.05 16.18 -24.17
N ARG A 104 6.34 17.47 -23.93
CA ARG A 104 7.67 18.07 -24.14
C ARG A 104 8.77 17.37 -23.37
N VAL A 105 8.43 16.79 -22.23
CA VAL A 105 9.36 16.07 -21.35
C VAL A 105 9.93 14.80 -22.00
N PHE A 106 9.22 14.24 -22.99
CA PHE A 106 9.64 13.05 -23.73
C PHE A 106 10.43 13.36 -25.01
N GLN A 107 10.63 14.65 -25.33
CA GLN A 107 11.41 15.08 -26.48
C GLN A 107 12.90 14.85 -26.24
N GLY A 108 13.58 14.18 -27.19
CA GLY A 108 15.03 13.93 -27.13
C GLY A 108 15.44 12.48 -26.89
N PHE A 109 14.51 11.57 -26.59
CA PHE A 109 14.77 10.13 -26.42
C PHE A 109 13.78 9.27 -27.21
N ASN A 110 13.54 9.66 -28.46
CA ASN A 110 12.53 9.08 -29.35
C ASN A 110 12.67 7.56 -29.54
N SER A 111 13.90 7.03 -29.56
CA SER A 111 14.18 5.59 -29.72
C SER A 111 13.62 4.71 -28.60
N VAL A 112 13.45 5.25 -27.39
CA VAL A 112 12.90 4.54 -26.23
C VAL A 112 11.46 5.00 -25.93
N ALA A 113 11.14 6.25 -26.29
CA ALA A 113 9.85 6.87 -26.04
C ALA A 113 8.76 6.39 -27.02
N GLU A 114 9.11 6.00 -28.24
CA GLU A 114 8.13 5.53 -29.22
C GLU A 114 7.46 4.22 -28.77
N GLY A 115 6.12 4.22 -28.76
CA GLY A 115 5.32 3.06 -28.34
C GLY A 115 5.16 2.91 -26.83
N VAL A 116 5.65 3.86 -26.02
CA VAL A 116 5.36 3.92 -24.59
C VAL A 116 3.87 4.09 -24.36
N VAL A 117 3.31 3.32 -23.42
CA VAL A 117 1.91 3.40 -23.03
C VAL A 117 1.82 4.12 -21.69
N ALA A 118 0.97 5.13 -21.58
CA ALA A 118 0.72 5.83 -20.33
C ALA A 118 -0.73 5.65 -19.89
N LEU A 119 -0.95 5.34 -18.61
CA LEU A 119 -2.26 5.29 -17.99
C LEU A 119 -2.44 6.54 -17.14
N ARG A 120 -3.18 7.51 -17.66
CA ARG A 120 -3.46 8.78 -16.99
C ARG A 120 -4.87 8.75 -16.40
N ARG A 121 -5.09 9.44 -15.29
CA ARG A 121 -6.47 9.74 -14.85
C ARG A 121 -7.07 10.73 -15.84
N ALA A 122 -8.23 10.43 -16.41
CA ALA A 122 -8.93 11.36 -17.29
C ALA A 122 -9.18 12.66 -16.52
N SER A 123 -8.60 13.76 -16.99
CA SER A 123 -8.82 15.09 -16.42
C SER A 123 -10.18 15.57 -16.90
N GLN A 124 -11.12 15.76 -15.96
CA GLN A 124 -12.25 16.64 -16.23
C GLN A 124 -11.70 18.06 -16.14
N THR A 125 -11.55 18.71 -17.29
CA THR A 125 -11.11 20.09 -17.36
C THR A 125 -12.21 21.01 -16.87
N VAL A 126 -11.85 22.04 -16.10
CA VAL A 126 -12.77 23.10 -15.71
C VAL A 126 -12.48 24.30 -16.62
N PRO A 127 -13.20 24.46 -17.74
CA PRO A 127 -12.85 25.47 -18.76
C PRO A 127 -12.79 26.89 -18.19
N GLU A 128 -13.72 27.24 -17.29
CA GLU A 128 -13.75 28.54 -16.60
C GLU A 128 -12.48 28.78 -15.76
N PHE A 129 -11.94 27.74 -15.11
CA PHE A 129 -10.70 27.84 -14.35
C PHE A 129 -9.51 28.05 -15.27
N GLY A 130 -9.44 27.29 -16.37
CA GLY A 130 -8.37 27.43 -17.36
C GLY A 130 -8.34 28.82 -18.00
N GLU A 131 -9.49 29.33 -18.43
CA GLU A 131 -9.62 30.69 -18.98
C GLU A 131 -9.24 31.76 -17.96
N HIS A 132 -9.73 31.63 -16.72
CA HIS A 132 -9.37 32.57 -15.67
C HIS A 132 -7.87 32.53 -15.35
N PHE A 133 -7.28 31.35 -15.22
CA PHE A 133 -5.85 31.18 -14.94
C PHE A 133 -4.98 31.75 -16.06
N LEU A 134 -5.34 31.51 -17.32
CA LEU A 134 -4.64 32.07 -18.48
C LEU A 134 -4.80 33.60 -18.55
N SER A 135 -5.97 34.14 -18.18
CA SER A 135 -6.20 35.59 -18.10
C SER A 135 -5.31 36.25 -17.04
N LEU A 136 -5.09 35.60 -15.90
CA LEU A 136 -4.19 36.09 -14.85
C LEU A 136 -2.73 36.11 -15.31
N GLY A 137 -2.31 35.08 -16.07
CA GLY A 137 -0.98 35.04 -16.68
C GLY A 137 -0.78 36.13 -17.74
N ALA A 138 -1.82 36.45 -18.52
CA ALA A 138 -1.78 37.48 -19.56
C ALA A 138 -1.90 38.91 -19.03
N SER A 139 -2.63 39.12 -17.93
CA SER A 139 -2.92 40.46 -17.38
C SER A 139 -1.89 41.01 -16.39
N ALA A 140 -0.79 40.30 -16.11
CA ALA A 140 0.28 40.77 -15.22
C ALA A 140 -0.21 41.18 -13.81
N VAL A 141 -0.17 40.26 -12.86
CA VAL A 141 -0.16 40.62 -11.42
C VAL A 141 1.16 40.23 -10.74
N ASP A 142 1.94 39.30 -11.31
CA ASP A 142 3.33 39.13 -10.89
C ASP A 142 4.13 38.31 -11.92
N SER A 143 4.94 38.98 -12.75
CA SER A 143 5.90 38.31 -13.64
C SER A 143 6.96 37.50 -12.88
N THR A 144 6.97 37.57 -11.54
CA THR A 144 7.82 36.77 -10.66
C THR A 144 7.23 35.38 -10.36
N LEU A 145 5.90 35.22 -10.35
CA LEU A 145 5.24 33.97 -9.98
C LEU A 145 5.17 32.96 -11.13
N TYR A 146 5.00 33.42 -12.38
CA TYR A 146 4.88 32.56 -13.57
C TYR A 146 5.61 33.12 -14.79
N PRO A 147 6.96 33.21 -14.76
CA PRO A 147 7.74 33.95 -15.75
C PRO A 147 7.68 33.40 -17.19
N ASN A 148 7.16 32.18 -17.41
CA ASN A 148 7.20 31.50 -18.71
C ASN A 148 5.88 30.78 -19.07
N LEU A 149 4.72 31.31 -18.65
CA LEU A 149 3.44 30.66 -18.96
C LEU A 149 3.02 30.96 -20.41
N SER A 150 3.35 30.07 -21.34
CA SER A 150 2.80 30.12 -22.70
C SER A 150 1.45 29.40 -22.76
N PRO A 151 0.47 29.85 -23.57
CA PRO A 151 -0.84 29.19 -23.68
C PRO A 151 -0.74 27.70 -24.08
N GLY A 152 0.32 27.33 -24.81
CA GLY A 152 0.59 25.95 -25.22
C GLY A 152 1.33 25.08 -24.20
N ASP A 153 1.67 25.64 -23.03
CA ASP A 153 2.31 24.92 -21.91
C ASP A 153 1.34 24.61 -20.76
N TYR A 154 0.15 25.21 -20.80
CA TYR A 154 -0.86 24.95 -19.79
C TYR A 154 -1.48 23.57 -19.99
N VAL A 155 -1.23 22.68 -19.02
CA VAL A 155 -1.92 21.40 -18.89
C VAL A 155 -2.59 21.43 -17.52
N GLU A 156 -3.92 21.48 -17.51
CA GLU A 156 -4.69 21.49 -16.26
C GLU A 156 -4.41 20.21 -15.46
N GLU A 157 -4.05 20.37 -14.20
CA GLU A 157 -3.77 19.23 -13.34
C GLU A 157 -5.08 18.53 -12.96
N PRO A 158 -5.21 17.18 -13.11
CA PRO A 158 -6.43 16.46 -12.77
C PRO A 158 -6.89 16.63 -11.31
N ALA A 159 -5.98 17.07 -10.43
CA ALA A 159 -6.26 17.38 -9.04
C ALA A 159 -7.05 18.69 -8.85
N VAL A 160 -6.95 19.65 -9.77
CA VAL A 160 -7.70 20.92 -9.73
C VAL A 160 -9.19 20.64 -9.63
N PHE A 161 -9.69 19.75 -10.48
CA PHE A 161 -11.08 19.32 -10.43
C PHE A 161 -11.49 18.74 -9.07
N GLN A 162 -10.63 17.91 -8.45
CA GLN A 162 -10.91 17.34 -7.13
C GLN A 162 -10.90 18.42 -6.04
N MET A 163 -10.04 19.42 -6.16
CA MET A 163 -9.99 20.57 -5.27
C MET A 163 -11.27 21.41 -5.40
N VAL A 164 -11.68 21.74 -6.63
CA VAL A 164 -12.93 22.44 -6.91
C VAL A 164 -14.11 21.67 -6.31
N LYS A 165 -14.19 20.35 -6.56
CA LYS A 165 -15.21 19.47 -5.98
C LYS A 165 -15.20 19.51 -4.44
N ALA A 166 -14.04 19.47 -3.81
CA ALA A 166 -13.93 19.54 -2.35
C ALA A 166 -14.41 20.90 -1.81
N VAL A 167 -14.06 22.00 -2.47
CA VAL A 167 -14.50 23.35 -2.11
C VAL A 167 -16.03 23.47 -2.22
N PHE A 168 -16.62 23.01 -3.31
CA PHE A 168 -18.08 23.00 -3.47
C PHE A 168 -18.79 22.14 -2.42
N LYS A 169 -18.23 20.96 -2.09
CA LYS A 169 -18.76 20.11 -1.02
C LYS A 169 -18.77 20.83 0.33
N VAL A 170 -17.65 21.43 0.72
CA VAL A 170 -17.54 22.22 1.96
C VAL A 170 -18.49 23.40 1.93
N GLY A 171 -18.55 24.16 0.82
CA GLY A 171 -19.45 25.29 0.67
C GLY A 171 -20.93 24.91 0.80
N SER A 172 -21.33 23.77 0.23
CA SER A 172 -22.70 23.26 0.35
C SER A 172 -23.04 22.82 1.78
N ALA A 173 -22.10 22.17 2.47
CA ALA A 173 -22.24 21.80 3.87
C ALA A 173 -22.38 23.02 4.79
N VAL A 174 -21.54 24.05 4.59
CA VAL A 174 -21.62 25.33 5.31
C VAL A 174 -22.98 25.98 5.09
N ARG A 175 -23.42 26.08 3.83
CA ARG A 175 -24.72 26.70 3.48
C ARG A 175 -25.89 25.98 4.17
N ARG A 176 -25.85 24.65 4.25
CA ARG A 176 -26.87 23.86 4.95
C ARG A 176 -26.85 24.11 6.46
N ALA A 177 -25.66 24.08 7.07
CA ALA A 177 -25.51 24.34 8.50
C ALA A 177 -26.06 25.72 8.88
N VAL A 178 -25.75 26.75 8.07
CA VAL A 178 -26.29 28.11 8.24
C VAL A 178 -27.81 28.13 8.03
N LYS A 179 -28.35 27.44 7.03
CA LYS A 179 -29.81 27.41 6.81
C LYS A 179 -30.55 26.71 7.95
N GLN A 180 -30.02 25.61 8.46
CA GLN A 180 -30.63 24.83 9.55
C GLN A 180 -30.56 25.53 10.90
N HIS A 181 -29.38 26.06 11.26
CA HIS A 181 -29.17 26.64 12.59
C HIS A 181 -29.50 28.14 12.65
N CYS A 182 -29.50 28.81 11.50
CA CYS A 182 -29.49 30.28 11.44
C CYS A 182 -30.62 30.85 10.57
N GLY A 183 -31.55 30.01 10.09
CA GLY A 183 -32.73 30.45 9.34
C GLY A 183 -32.41 31.14 8.01
N GLY A 184 -31.15 31.05 7.52
CA GLY A 184 -30.71 31.67 6.28
C GLY A 184 -30.21 33.11 6.39
N SER A 185 -30.12 33.70 7.59
CA SER A 185 -29.38 34.96 7.78
C SER A 185 -27.87 34.65 7.78
N GLY A 186 -27.10 35.36 6.96
CA GLY A 186 -25.77 34.92 6.51
C GLY A 186 -24.68 34.75 7.59
N TRP A 187 -24.93 35.13 8.85
CA TRP A 187 -23.94 35.08 9.91
C TRP A 187 -24.56 34.58 11.22
N CYS A 188 -23.94 33.58 11.83
CA CYS A 188 -24.36 33.04 13.12
C CYS A 188 -23.18 32.41 13.86
N THR A 189 -23.22 32.49 15.19
CA THR A 189 -22.14 32.01 16.07
C THR A 189 -22.34 30.57 16.54
N ASN A 190 -23.55 30.02 16.37
CA ASN A 190 -23.94 28.70 16.90
C ASN A 190 -24.06 27.60 15.82
N ALA A 191 -23.52 27.80 14.62
CA ALA A 191 -23.53 26.77 13.60
C ALA A 191 -22.45 25.72 13.90
N THR A 192 -22.87 24.49 14.17
CA THR A 192 -21.97 23.33 14.23
C THR A 192 -21.91 22.66 12.86
N LEU A 193 -20.69 22.35 12.42
CA LEU A 193 -20.45 21.74 11.12
C LEU A 193 -20.17 20.25 11.32
N ASP A 194 -21.14 19.41 10.98
CA ASP A 194 -20.93 17.97 10.93
C ASP A 194 -20.39 17.58 9.56
N LEU A 195 -19.11 17.19 9.54
CA LEU A 195 -18.42 16.78 8.31
C LEU A 195 -18.64 15.30 7.97
N THR A 196 -19.32 14.53 8.83
CA THR A 196 -19.53 13.09 8.63
C THR A 196 -20.62 12.78 7.59
N GLU A 197 -21.58 13.68 7.39
CA GLU A 197 -22.67 13.53 6.40
C GLU A 197 -22.35 14.13 5.01
N VAL A 198 -21.14 14.67 4.80
CA VAL A 198 -20.73 15.39 3.57
C VAL A 198 -20.42 14.46 2.38
N GLU A 199 -20.50 13.15 2.60
CA GLU A 199 -20.08 12.18 1.59
C GLU A 199 -21.05 12.12 0.39
N ASN A 200 -22.35 12.29 0.63
CA ASN A 200 -23.41 12.10 -0.38
C ASN A 200 -24.08 13.38 -0.89
N GLU A 201 -23.90 14.53 -0.23
CA GLU A 201 -24.60 15.76 -0.61
C GLU A 201 -23.66 16.86 -1.12
N GLY A 202 -24.12 17.59 -2.13
CA GLY A 202 -23.31 18.52 -2.94
C GLY A 202 -23.12 18.06 -4.39
N LEU A 203 -23.67 16.90 -4.77
CA LEU A 203 -23.72 16.48 -6.17
C LEU A 203 -24.67 17.35 -7.00
N ASP A 204 -25.78 17.85 -6.44
CA ASP A 204 -26.78 18.60 -7.21
C ASP A 204 -26.21 19.90 -7.81
N VAL A 205 -25.36 20.63 -7.08
CA VAL A 205 -24.68 21.85 -7.58
C VAL A 205 -23.65 21.50 -8.67
N ILE A 206 -22.99 20.35 -8.52
CA ILE A 206 -22.00 19.86 -9.47
C ILE A 206 -22.71 19.33 -10.74
N GLU A 207 -23.88 18.70 -10.60
CA GLU A 207 -24.74 18.27 -11.72
C GLU A 207 -25.37 19.46 -12.46
N GLU A 208 -25.76 20.52 -11.75
CA GLU A 208 -26.25 21.78 -12.32
C GLU A 208 -25.16 22.52 -13.11
N LEU A 209 -23.90 22.40 -12.69
CA LEU A 209 -22.71 22.82 -13.46
C LEU A 209 -22.39 21.89 -14.66
N SER A 210 -23.25 20.93 -15.00
CA SER A 210 -23.02 19.90 -16.04
C SER A 210 -21.83 18.98 -15.78
N ILE A 211 -21.30 18.99 -14.57
CA ILE A 211 -20.18 18.15 -14.16
C ILE A 211 -20.78 16.86 -13.60
N LYS A 212 -21.14 15.91 -14.47
CA LYS A 212 -21.56 14.58 -13.96
C LYS A 212 -20.42 14.01 -13.12
N ALA A 213 -20.70 13.65 -11.86
CA ALA A 213 -19.78 12.94 -10.98
C ALA A 213 -19.46 11.54 -11.56
N GLN A 214 -18.68 11.51 -12.63
CA GLN A 214 -18.32 10.28 -13.30
C GLN A 214 -17.34 9.52 -12.41
N ARG A 215 -17.55 8.21 -12.31
CA ARG A 215 -16.59 7.26 -11.74
C ARG A 215 -15.20 7.54 -12.34
N PRO A 216 -14.10 7.32 -11.60
CA PRO A 216 -12.76 7.62 -12.10
C PRO A 216 -12.56 6.92 -13.44
N ARG A 217 -12.49 7.73 -14.49
CA ARG A 217 -12.13 7.32 -15.84
C ARG A 217 -10.61 7.43 -15.93
N TYR A 218 -9.96 6.39 -16.40
CA TYR A 218 -8.55 6.47 -16.79
C TYR A 218 -8.47 6.46 -18.30
N GLU A 219 -7.60 7.27 -18.87
CA GLU A 219 -7.28 7.28 -20.29
C GLU A 219 -6.02 6.46 -20.51
N VAL A 220 -6.06 5.62 -21.53
CA VAL A 220 -4.92 4.88 -22.03
C VAL A 220 -4.37 5.66 -23.21
N LEU A 221 -3.17 6.20 -23.04
CA LEU A 221 -2.47 6.99 -24.04
C LEU A 221 -1.32 6.17 -24.59
N ARG A 222 -1.01 6.34 -25.86
CA ARG A 222 0.20 5.79 -26.49
C ARG A 222 1.00 6.92 -27.08
N LEU A 223 2.30 6.90 -26.86
CA LEU A 223 3.20 7.88 -27.44
C LEU A 223 3.57 7.41 -28.85
N GLU A 224 3.13 8.16 -29.86
CA GLU A 224 3.37 7.87 -31.27
C GLU A 224 4.10 9.05 -31.92
N ALA A 225 4.94 8.76 -32.92
CA ALA A 225 5.56 9.78 -33.73
C ALA A 225 4.51 10.40 -34.66
N VAL A 226 4.21 11.67 -34.45
CA VAL A 226 3.40 12.49 -35.35
C VAL A 226 4.32 13.08 -36.43
N GLN A 227 3.75 13.51 -37.56
CA GLN A 227 4.48 14.20 -38.64
C GLN A 227 5.48 15.23 -38.07
N ASP A 228 6.69 15.27 -38.64
CA ASP A 228 7.87 16.05 -38.18
C ASP A 228 8.65 15.51 -36.97
N ALA A 229 8.62 14.20 -36.71
CA ALA A 229 9.37 13.54 -35.62
C ALA A 229 9.04 14.06 -34.20
N LYS A 230 7.91 14.75 -34.06
CA LYS A 230 7.36 15.17 -32.77
C LYS A 230 6.54 14.03 -32.19
N LEU A 231 6.84 13.66 -30.95
CA LEU A 231 6.07 12.66 -30.21
C LEU A 231 4.85 13.33 -29.58
N ALA A 232 3.67 12.75 -29.78
CA ALA A 232 2.43 13.19 -29.14
C ALA A 232 1.66 11.99 -28.58
N PHE A 233 0.90 12.20 -27.51
CA PHE A 233 0.09 11.15 -26.94
C PHE A 233 -1.22 11.02 -27.74
N THR A 234 -1.43 9.86 -28.36
CA THR A 234 -2.69 9.49 -28.98
C THR A 234 -3.53 8.70 -27.97
N SER A 235 -4.83 9.01 -27.87
CA SER A 235 -5.75 8.25 -27.02
C SER A 235 -6.07 6.92 -27.70
N VAL A 236 -5.89 5.84 -26.95
CA VAL A 236 -6.04 4.45 -27.41
C VAL A 236 -7.23 3.76 -26.74
N GLY A 237 -7.72 4.34 -25.64
CA GLY A 237 -8.90 3.82 -24.97
C GLY A 237 -9.09 4.41 -23.58
N HIS A 238 -10.08 3.88 -22.88
CA HIS A 238 -10.44 4.34 -21.56
C HIS A 238 -10.80 3.17 -20.63
N VAL A 239 -10.57 3.35 -19.33
CA VAL A 239 -10.93 2.41 -18.28
C VAL A 239 -11.97 3.06 -17.39
N THR A 240 -13.17 2.51 -17.37
CA THR A 240 -14.27 2.98 -16.52
C THR A 240 -14.71 1.86 -15.59
N ALA A 241 -14.69 2.11 -14.28
CA ALA A 241 -15.16 1.15 -13.27
C ALA A 241 -14.53 -0.26 -13.39
N GLY A 242 -13.24 -0.33 -13.74
CA GLY A 242 -12.50 -1.59 -13.88
C GLY A 242 -12.69 -2.33 -15.22
N LYS A 243 -13.57 -1.83 -16.10
CA LYS A 243 -13.71 -2.32 -17.48
C LYS A 243 -12.85 -1.48 -18.41
N LEU A 244 -12.05 -2.14 -19.24
CA LEU A 244 -11.20 -1.52 -20.26
C LEU A 244 -11.92 -1.53 -21.60
N GLU A 245 -12.03 -0.36 -22.24
CA GLU A 245 -12.57 -0.17 -23.57
C GLU A 245 -11.47 0.44 -24.43
N LEU A 246 -10.95 -0.35 -25.37
CA LEU A 246 -9.89 0.06 -26.30
C LEU A 246 -10.51 0.36 -27.66
N ASP A 247 -9.97 1.38 -28.33
CA ASP A 247 -10.34 1.65 -29.70
C ASP A 247 -9.88 0.50 -30.61
N PRO A 248 -10.74 0.01 -31.52
CA PRO A 248 -10.44 -1.13 -32.40
C PRO A 248 -9.29 -0.83 -33.38
N ARG A 249 -8.94 0.45 -33.56
CA ARG A 249 -7.81 0.91 -34.39
C ARG A 249 -6.45 0.79 -33.67
N ALA A 250 -6.45 0.62 -32.36
CA ALA A 250 -5.26 0.38 -31.58
C ALA A 250 -4.84 -1.10 -31.66
N ALA A 251 -4.39 -1.52 -32.84
CA ALA A 251 -3.76 -2.81 -33.00
C ALA A 251 -2.33 -2.78 -32.42
N GLY A 252 -1.97 -3.84 -31.68
CA GLY A 252 -0.55 -4.16 -31.42
C GLY A 252 0.05 -3.65 -30.12
N LEU A 253 -0.65 -3.79 -29.00
CA LEU A 253 0.06 -3.83 -27.70
C LEU A 253 0.88 -5.14 -27.66
N PRO A 254 2.21 -5.07 -27.48
CA PRO A 254 3.08 -6.24 -27.60
C PRO A 254 2.74 -7.25 -26.53
N GLN A 255 2.49 -8.51 -26.90
CA GLN A 255 2.25 -9.59 -25.95
C GLN A 255 3.57 -10.13 -25.42
N TYR A 256 3.64 -10.42 -24.12
CA TYR A 256 4.82 -11.01 -23.51
C TYR A 256 4.43 -12.18 -22.61
N LEU A 257 4.73 -13.39 -23.09
CA LEU A 257 4.70 -14.60 -22.27
C LEU A 257 6.11 -14.90 -21.79
N CYS A 258 6.28 -14.96 -20.49
CA CYS A 258 7.51 -15.51 -19.94
C CYS A 258 7.39 -17.04 -19.79
N MET A 259 8.36 -17.77 -20.33
CA MET A 259 8.42 -19.23 -20.20
C MET A 259 9.26 -19.71 -18.99
N ASN A 260 10.17 -18.88 -18.43
CA ASN A 260 11.07 -19.25 -17.31
C ASN A 260 11.38 -18.05 -16.38
N CYS A 261 10.36 -17.38 -15.85
CA CYS A 261 10.55 -16.25 -14.92
C CYS A 261 10.52 -16.70 -13.45
N ARG A 262 11.41 -16.15 -12.62
CA ARG A 262 11.30 -16.23 -11.16
C ARG A 262 10.28 -15.19 -10.68
N CYS A 263 9.21 -15.63 -10.02
CA CYS A 263 8.18 -14.72 -9.51
C CYS A 263 8.45 -14.28 -8.06
N LEU A 264 8.61 -12.97 -7.85
CA LEU A 264 8.88 -12.37 -6.54
C LEU A 264 7.63 -12.21 -5.68
N ASN A 265 6.48 -11.96 -6.32
CA ASN A 265 5.18 -11.76 -5.67
C ASN A 265 4.53 -13.06 -5.13
N VAL A 266 5.19 -14.21 -5.25
CA VAL A 266 4.83 -15.48 -4.58
C VAL A 266 5.63 -15.70 -3.28
N ARG A 267 6.30 -14.67 -2.74
CA ARG A 267 6.96 -14.79 -1.44
C ARG A 267 5.93 -14.88 -0.30
N PHE A 268 5.48 -16.09 -0.01
CA PHE A 268 5.01 -16.53 1.30
C PHE A 268 6.22 -16.60 2.25
N SER A 269 6.89 -15.45 2.45
CA SER A 269 8.06 -15.36 3.30
C SER A 269 7.62 -14.97 4.70
N PHE A 270 7.17 -15.96 5.47
CA PHE A 270 6.88 -15.86 6.90
C PHE A 270 7.95 -15.07 7.69
N LEU A 271 9.21 -15.11 7.23
CA LEU A 271 10.34 -14.47 7.88
C LEU A 271 10.75 -13.10 7.28
N ALA A 272 10.34 -12.77 6.05
CA ALA A 272 10.82 -11.55 5.36
C ALA A 272 9.95 -10.30 5.64
N ASP A 273 8.80 -10.49 6.29
CA ASP A 273 7.91 -9.39 6.70
C ASP A 273 7.96 -9.08 8.20
N LEU A 274 8.88 -9.74 8.93
CA LEU A 274 9.14 -9.45 10.34
C LEU A 274 10.00 -8.18 10.44
N ARG A 275 9.35 -7.02 10.38
CA ARG A 275 10.00 -5.74 10.69
C ARG A 275 9.95 -5.50 12.19
N TRP A 276 11.13 -5.43 12.80
CA TRP A 276 11.28 -5.13 14.22
C TRP A 276 10.83 -3.71 14.52
N ARG A 277 10.05 -3.52 15.58
CA ARG A 277 9.63 -2.19 16.00
C ARG A 277 10.77 -1.51 16.76
N SER A 278 11.29 -0.40 16.23
CA SER A 278 12.48 0.30 16.75
C SER A 278 12.29 1.06 18.06
N GLU A 279 11.11 1.00 18.67
CA GLU A 279 10.81 1.68 19.92
C GLU A 279 11.59 1.06 21.09
N ALA A 280 12.23 1.89 21.92
CA ALA A 280 13.07 1.42 23.02
C ALA A 280 12.30 0.56 24.04
N TRP A 281 11.05 0.93 24.35
CA TRP A 281 10.21 0.19 25.30
C TRP A 281 9.88 -1.23 24.82
N VAL A 282 9.72 -1.42 23.51
CA VAL A 282 9.47 -2.75 22.91
C VAL A 282 10.67 -3.66 23.13
N THR A 283 11.86 -3.10 22.96
CA THR A 283 13.12 -3.85 23.11
C THR A 283 13.33 -4.27 24.57
N ILE A 284 13.03 -3.39 25.53
CA ILE A 284 13.08 -3.70 26.97
C ILE A 284 12.09 -4.81 27.33
N CYS A 285 10.84 -4.74 26.85
CA CYS A 285 9.86 -5.79 27.12
C CYS A 285 10.27 -7.13 26.49
N ALA A 286 10.82 -7.11 25.29
CA ALA A 286 11.28 -8.32 24.61
C ALA A 286 12.47 -8.99 25.33
N THR A 287 13.45 -8.22 25.81
CA THR A 287 14.59 -8.77 26.54
C THR A 287 14.16 -9.37 27.88
N MET A 288 13.26 -8.70 28.61
CA MET A 288 12.67 -9.22 29.85
C MET A 288 11.96 -10.56 29.63
N ALA A 289 11.22 -10.68 28.52
CA ALA A 289 10.54 -11.92 28.16
C ALA A 289 11.51 -13.04 27.78
N ILE A 290 12.59 -12.74 27.06
CA ILE A 290 13.62 -13.73 26.70
C ILE A 290 14.33 -14.25 27.96
N ILE A 291 14.65 -13.38 28.91
CA ILE A 291 15.26 -13.78 30.19
C ILE A 291 14.30 -14.70 30.96
N GLY A 292 13.02 -14.32 31.06
CA GLY A 292 11.99 -15.15 31.71
C GLY A 292 11.81 -16.51 31.03
N PHE A 293 11.82 -16.55 29.70
CA PHE A 293 11.74 -17.77 28.91
C PHE A 293 12.92 -18.72 29.18
N LEU A 294 14.16 -18.20 29.16
CA LEU A 294 15.37 -18.99 29.44
C LEU A 294 15.38 -19.53 30.87
N LEU A 295 14.99 -18.69 31.84
CA LEU A 295 14.90 -19.11 33.24
C LEU A 295 13.82 -20.19 33.44
N ALA A 296 12.65 -20.04 32.82
CA ALA A 296 11.57 -21.01 32.89
C ALA A 296 11.98 -22.37 32.30
N ILE A 297 12.71 -22.37 31.16
CA ILE A 297 13.27 -23.59 30.57
C ILE A 297 14.29 -24.24 31.51
N ALA A 298 15.20 -23.47 32.10
CA ALA A 298 16.21 -24.00 33.02
C ALA A 298 15.56 -24.69 34.23
N ILE A 299 14.53 -24.06 34.83
CA ILE A 299 13.76 -24.63 35.94
C ILE A 299 12.99 -25.88 35.48
N MET A 300 12.35 -25.83 34.30
CA MET A 300 11.63 -26.98 33.74
C MET A 300 12.56 -28.18 33.54
N VAL A 301 13.74 -27.99 32.95
CA VAL A 301 14.74 -29.04 32.74
C VAL A 301 15.21 -29.60 34.08
N PHE A 302 15.51 -28.74 35.05
CA PHE A 302 15.92 -29.16 36.39
C PHE A 302 14.86 -30.04 37.08
N ILE A 303 13.59 -29.62 37.06
CA ILE A 303 12.48 -30.38 37.64
C ILE A 303 12.27 -31.69 36.88
N SER A 304 12.33 -31.66 35.55
CA SER A 304 12.15 -32.86 34.72
C SER A 304 13.23 -33.90 35.00
N VAL A 305 14.51 -33.50 35.07
CA VAL A 305 15.62 -34.39 35.42
C VAL A 305 15.46 -34.96 36.84
N ARG A 306 15.01 -34.14 37.79
CA ARG A 306 14.76 -34.60 39.17
C ARG A 306 13.59 -35.58 39.25
N SER A 307 12.54 -35.35 38.47
CA SER A 307 11.38 -36.24 38.36
C SER A 307 11.76 -37.59 37.77
N CYS A 308 12.53 -37.62 36.67
CA CYS A 308 13.04 -38.86 36.06
C CYS A 308 13.95 -39.68 36.97
N ARG A 309 14.64 -39.04 37.93
CA ARG A 309 15.53 -39.71 38.90
C ARG A 309 14.79 -40.30 40.11
N GLY A 310 13.46 -40.30 40.13
CA GLY A 310 12.67 -40.94 41.18
C GLY A 310 12.74 -40.26 42.56
N LYS A 311 13.41 -39.10 42.67
CA LYS A 311 13.38 -38.25 43.87
C LYS A 311 12.11 -37.38 43.84
N ALA A 312 10.97 -38.04 43.76
CA ALA A 312 9.67 -37.39 43.77
C ALA A 312 9.45 -36.72 45.15
N SER A 313 9.35 -35.40 45.14
CA SER A 313 8.78 -34.63 46.24
C SER A 313 7.31 -35.04 46.37
N GLU A 314 6.75 -35.17 47.58
CA GLU A 314 5.40 -35.68 47.90
C GLU A 314 4.20 -34.86 47.32
N GLY A 315 4.22 -34.57 46.03
CA GLY A 315 3.15 -33.86 45.33
C GLY A 315 3.13 -34.17 43.83
N SER A 316 2.03 -33.84 43.18
CA SER A 316 1.85 -34.07 41.74
C SER A 316 2.76 -33.14 40.91
N GLN A 317 3.97 -33.63 40.61
CA GLN A 317 5.00 -32.93 39.84
C GLN A 317 4.54 -32.56 38.42
N ALA A 318 3.56 -33.29 37.88
CA ALA A 318 2.99 -33.04 36.55
C ALA A 318 2.34 -31.65 36.44
N PHE A 319 1.61 -31.19 37.48
CA PHE A 319 0.99 -29.86 37.45
C PHE A 319 2.03 -28.73 37.46
N SER A 320 3.16 -28.91 38.15
CA SER A 320 4.24 -27.91 38.16
C SER A 320 4.96 -27.81 36.81
N ILE A 321 5.15 -28.94 36.12
CA ILE A 321 5.74 -28.95 34.76
C ILE A 321 4.77 -28.31 33.76
N LEU A 322 3.48 -28.63 33.83
CA LEU A 322 2.45 -28.00 32.99
C LEU A 322 2.34 -26.49 33.22
N LEU A 323 2.42 -26.04 34.48
CA LEU A 323 2.41 -24.62 34.83
C LEU A 323 3.61 -23.89 34.23
N LEU A 324 4.81 -24.47 34.32
CA LEU A 324 6.02 -23.91 33.70
C LEU A 324 5.91 -23.85 32.18
N LEU A 325 5.32 -24.88 31.54
CA LEU A 325 5.05 -24.87 30.10
C LEU A 325 4.09 -23.73 29.72
N SER A 326 3.07 -23.47 30.53
CA SER A 326 2.15 -22.34 30.33
C SER A 326 2.86 -20.99 30.47
N CYS A 327 3.77 -20.84 31.44
CA CYS A 327 4.57 -19.62 31.59
C CYS A 327 5.47 -19.37 30.36
N ILE A 328 6.04 -20.43 29.78
CA ILE A 328 6.82 -20.33 28.54
C ILE A 328 5.96 -19.78 27.38
N PHE A 329 4.74 -20.29 27.20
CA PHE A 329 3.81 -19.76 26.19
C PHE A 329 3.43 -18.29 26.45
N LEU A 330 3.23 -17.92 27.72
CA LEU A 330 2.95 -16.54 28.10
C LEU A 330 4.11 -15.59 27.77
N TYR A 331 5.36 -15.99 28.05
CA TYR A 331 6.53 -15.22 27.64
C TYR A 331 6.70 -15.16 26.11
N ALA A 332 6.35 -16.22 25.38
CA ALA A 332 6.39 -16.21 23.92
C ALA A 332 5.30 -15.33 23.30
N ALA A 333 4.15 -15.17 23.96
CA ALA A 333 3.00 -14.40 23.48
C ALA A 333 3.28 -12.89 23.32
N ILE A 334 4.36 -12.37 23.90
CA ILE A 334 4.78 -10.97 23.72
C ILE A 334 5.55 -10.74 22.41
N LEU A 335 6.14 -11.78 21.81
CA LEU A 335 6.94 -11.64 20.59
C LEU A 335 6.12 -11.09 19.40
N PRO A 336 4.87 -11.52 19.14
CA PRO A 336 4.02 -10.92 18.12
C PRO A 336 3.72 -9.42 18.32
N TYR A 337 3.83 -8.91 19.56
CA TYR A 337 3.64 -7.49 19.84
C TYR A 337 4.90 -6.67 19.52
N SER A 338 6.07 -7.30 19.46
CA SER A 338 7.36 -6.65 19.15
C SER A 338 7.57 -6.38 17.66
N PHE A 339 6.81 -7.05 16.79
CA PHE A 339 6.87 -6.86 15.34
C PHE A 339 5.81 -5.87 14.84
N GLU A 340 6.10 -5.19 13.72
CA GLU A 340 5.15 -4.30 13.04
C GLU A 340 3.86 -5.05 12.62
N ALA A 341 2.77 -4.30 12.47
CA ALA A 341 1.46 -4.87 12.16
C ALA A 341 1.44 -5.47 10.74
N SER A 342 1.31 -6.79 10.65
CA SER A 342 0.97 -7.53 9.44
C SER A 342 -0.39 -8.22 9.62
N SER A 343 -1.04 -8.63 8.53
CA SER A 343 -2.33 -9.34 8.59
C SER A 343 -2.29 -10.56 9.50
N LEU A 344 -1.18 -11.31 9.49
CA LEU A 344 -0.97 -12.48 10.34
C LEU A 344 -0.63 -12.10 11.78
N ILE A 345 0.25 -11.12 11.99
CA ILE A 345 0.63 -10.66 13.34
C ILE A 345 -0.59 -10.10 14.07
N CYS A 346 -1.48 -9.40 13.36
CA CYS A 346 -2.74 -8.91 13.92
C CYS A 346 -3.67 -10.04 14.38
N ALA A 347 -3.71 -11.17 13.66
CA ALA A 347 -4.46 -12.35 14.10
C ALA A 347 -3.76 -13.10 15.25
N LEU A 348 -2.42 -13.16 15.22
CA LEU A 348 -1.62 -13.92 16.18
C LEU A 348 -1.59 -13.28 17.57
N ARG A 349 -1.61 -11.94 17.67
CA ARG A 349 -1.60 -11.19 18.94
C ARG A 349 -2.70 -11.60 19.92
N PRO A 350 -4.01 -11.48 19.58
CA PRO A 350 -5.08 -11.89 20.48
C PRO A 350 -5.09 -13.40 20.68
N PHE A 351 -4.79 -14.18 19.64
CA PHE A 351 -4.81 -15.64 19.73
C PHE A 351 -3.77 -16.19 20.72
N ALA A 352 -2.52 -15.74 20.63
CA ALA A 352 -1.42 -16.22 21.47
C ALA A 352 -1.62 -15.86 22.95
N THR A 353 -2.14 -14.65 23.22
CA THR A 353 -2.40 -14.19 24.60
C THR A 353 -3.58 -14.92 25.21
N SER A 354 -4.72 -15.02 24.51
CA SER A 354 -5.91 -15.73 24.99
C SER A 354 -5.62 -17.20 25.28
N LEU A 355 -4.91 -17.90 24.39
CA LEU A 355 -4.56 -19.31 24.58
C LEU A 355 -3.66 -19.51 25.81
N SER A 356 -2.65 -18.64 25.99
CA SER A 356 -1.71 -18.75 27.11
C SER A 356 -2.39 -18.53 28.47
N TYR A 357 -3.27 -17.52 28.58
CA TYR A 357 -4.04 -17.28 29.80
C TYR A 357 -5.04 -18.41 30.10
N ALA A 358 -5.71 -18.93 29.08
CA ALA A 358 -6.65 -20.04 29.25
C ALA A 358 -5.96 -21.29 29.81
N ILE A 359 -4.79 -21.66 29.26
CA ILE A 359 -4.01 -22.81 29.74
C ILE A 359 -3.54 -22.58 31.19
N MET A 360 -3.02 -21.39 31.49
CA MET A 360 -2.52 -21.07 32.84
C MET A 360 -3.63 -21.17 33.89
N LEU A 361 -4.78 -20.55 33.62
CA LEU A 361 -5.92 -20.56 34.53
C LEU A 361 -6.51 -21.97 34.70
N ALA A 362 -6.60 -22.75 33.62
CA ALA A 362 -7.07 -24.14 33.70
C ALA A 362 -6.18 -24.99 34.62
N ILE A 363 -4.85 -24.83 34.54
CA ILE A 363 -3.90 -25.58 35.37
C ILE A 363 -3.98 -25.13 36.85
N LEU A 364 -4.06 -23.82 37.10
CA LEU A 364 -4.21 -23.28 38.46
C LEU A 364 -5.50 -23.77 39.10
N LEU A 365 -6.62 -23.73 38.36
CA LEU A 365 -7.92 -24.20 38.82
C LEU A 365 -7.91 -25.71 39.10
N ALA A 366 -7.33 -26.52 38.21
CA ALA A 366 -7.21 -27.96 38.41
C ALA A 366 -6.43 -28.29 39.69
N ARG A 367 -5.34 -27.54 39.96
CA ARG A 367 -4.55 -27.71 41.18
C ARG A 367 -5.31 -27.28 42.43
N SER A 368 -6.04 -26.16 42.39
CA SER A 368 -6.82 -25.71 43.54
C SER A 368 -7.96 -26.67 43.85
N LEU A 369 -8.61 -27.22 42.82
CA LEU A 369 -9.66 -28.22 42.99
C LEU A 369 -9.11 -29.51 43.58
N MET A 370 -7.96 -30.01 43.10
CA MET A 370 -7.30 -31.19 43.67
C MET A 370 -6.99 -31.01 45.17
N LEU A 371 -6.50 -29.83 45.57
CA LEU A 371 -6.22 -29.53 46.98
C LEU A 371 -7.52 -29.43 47.80
N ALA A 372 -8.56 -28.80 47.26
CA ALA A 372 -9.85 -28.68 47.94
C ALA A 372 -10.55 -30.04 48.14
N THR A 373 -10.45 -30.96 47.17
CA THR A 373 -11.04 -32.30 47.29
C THR A 373 -10.24 -33.20 48.23
N ALA A 374 -8.91 -33.04 48.29
CA ALA A 374 -8.07 -33.81 49.20
C ALA A 374 -8.40 -33.57 50.69
N ASP A 375 -8.86 -32.35 51.03
CA ASP A 375 -9.28 -32.01 52.40
C ASP A 375 -10.65 -32.65 52.76
N SER A 376 -11.51 -32.88 51.77
CA SER A 376 -12.86 -33.44 51.99
C SER A 376 -12.88 -34.95 52.31
N GLU A 377 -11.90 -35.73 51.85
CA GLU A 377 -11.81 -37.16 52.17
C GLU A 377 -11.23 -37.43 53.58
N GLY A 378 -10.54 -36.45 54.19
CA GLY A 378 -10.01 -36.56 55.55
C GLY A 378 -11.08 -36.54 56.65
N TYR A 379 -12.28 -36.03 56.37
CA TYR A 379 -13.36 -35.88 57.35
C TYR A 379 -14.32 -37.08 57.46
N VAL A 380 -14.21 -38.10 56.59
CA VAL A 380 -15.15 -39.23 56.56
C VAL A 380 -14.70 -40.42 57.44
N VAL A 381 -13.47 -40.43 57.96
CA VAL A 381 -12.89 -41.60 58.66
C VAL A 381 -12.95 -41.51 60.20
N SER A 382 -13.62 -40.52 60.79
CA SER A 382 -13.80 -40.42 62.25
C SER A 382 -15.25 -40.55 62.70
N TRP A 383 -15.86 -41.72 62.48
CA TRP A 383 -16.99 -42.18 63.29
C TRP A 383 -16.56 -43.44 64.06
N PRO A 384 -16.43 -43.40 65.40
CA PRO A 384 -16.12 -44.59 66.18
C PRO A 384 -17.37 -45.50 66.23
N VAL A 385 -17.17 -46.79 65.93
CA VAL A 385 -18.09 -47.88 66.29
C VAL A 385 -17.87 -48.25 67.75
#